data_AF-A0A1V1ZJM5-F1
#
_entry.id   AF-A0A1V1ZJM5-F1
#
_cell.length_a   1.000
_cell.length_b   1.000
_cell.length_c   1.000
_cell.angle_alpha   90.00
_cell.angle_beta   90.00
_cell.angle_gamma   90.00
#
_symmetry.space_group_name_H-M   'P 1'
#
loop_
_entity.id
_entity.type
_entity.pdbx_description
1 polymer ?
#
loop_
_entity_poly.entity_id
_entity_poly.type
_entity_poly.pdbx_seq_one_letter_code
_entity_poly.pdbx_strand_id
1 'polypeptide(L)'
;MKIAVILLLILSFQTSINYNFDYRLEYEIENNRSDSIKNVNYYINSSDNSYYADIRNDSNKRNQLYFRDQDKLTALATLDRNYKKLNSLVIPKNFTNPFDNIYEKKAKKYVIETLNDTIINNKNCSRVIFKMTNAKKANKNKLACHIYVIDTSTPMQPFLAEPTILNIWRLHKNMPQGLIIEKQVYNNDGKLYYVEKLKKVTPINFRLIIE
;
A
#
# COMPACT_ATOMS: atom_id res chain seq x y z
N MET A 1 3.63 -46.15 -45.25
CA MET A 1 4.07 -45.34 -44.08
C MET A 1 3.08 -44.20 -43.89
N LYS A 2 2.27 -44.21 -42.83
CA LYS A 2 1.33 -43.12 -42.52
C LYS A 2 2.07 -42.10 -41.65
N ILE A 3 2.35 -40.92 -42.19
CA ILE A 3 2.90 -39.81 -41.42
C ILE A 3 1.75 -39.24 -40.60
N ALA A 4 1.78 -39.48 -39.29
CA ALA A 4 0.88 -38.82 -38.35
C ALA A 4 1.32 -37.37 -38.22
N VAL A 5 0.55 -36.44 -38.78
CA VAL A 5 0.72 -35.00 -38.56
C VAL A 5 0.20 -34.69 -37.16
N ILE A 6 1.11 -34.48 -36.21
CA ILE A 6 0.77 -33.97 -34.88
C ILE A 6 0.55 -32.46 -35.02
N LEU A 7 -0.71 -32.05 -35.00
CA LEU A 7 -1.12 -30.65 -34.95
C LEU A 7 -0.84 -30.12 -33.53
N LEU A 8 0.29 -29.44 -33.34
CA LEU A 8 0.61 -28.76 -32.09
C LEU A 8 -0.28 -27.50 -31.96
N LEU A 9 -1.41 -27.63 -31.29
CA LEU A 9 -2.22 -26.50 -30.83
C LEU A 9 -1.44 -25.74 -29.76
N ILE A 10 -0.70 -24.71 -30.17
CA ILE A 10 -0.11 -23.74 -29.25
C ILE A 10 -1.27 -22.88 -28.74
N LEU A 11 -1.93 -23.34 -27.68
CA LEU A 11 -2.88 -22.52 -26.92
C LEU A 11 -2.07 -21.40 -26.26
N SER A 12 -2.12 -20.22 -26.84
CA SER A 12 -1.68 -18.98 -26.19
C SER A 12 -2.56 -18.77 -24.96
N PHE A 13 -2.16 -19.31 -23.81
CA PHE A 13 -2.80 -18.99 -22.55
C PHE A 13 -2.58 -17.51 -22.28
N GLN A 14 -3.60 -16.68 -22.55
CA GLN A 14 -3.66 -15.35 -21.98
C GLN A 14 -3.86 -15.53 -20.48
N THR A 15 -2.76 -15.43 -19.73
CA THR A 15 -2.81 -15.50 -18.28
C THR A 15 -3.35 -14.19 -17.75
N SER A 16 -4.63 -14.16 -17.35
CA SER A 16 -5.18 -13.04 -16.60
C SER A 16 -4.75 -13.11 -15.13
N ILE A 17 -4.37 -11.97 -14.56
CA ILE A 17 -4.04 -11.85 -13.14
C ILE A 17 -5.17 -11.10 -12.44
N ASN A 18 -5.71 -11.70 -11.38
CA ASN A 18 -6.86 -11.16 -10.66
C ASN A 18 -6.43 -10.68 -9.27
N TYR A 19 -6.84 -9.46 -8.92
CA TYR A 19 -6.65 -8.86 -7.60
C TYR A 19 -8.01 -8.49 -7.02
N ASN A 20 -8.26 -8.86 -5.77
CA ASN A 20 -9.56 -8.63 -5.11
C ASN A 20 -9.39 -7.64 -3.96
N PHE A 21 -10.28 -6.68 -3.86
CA PHE A 21 -10.31 -5.68 -2.82
C PHE A 21 -11.63 -5.75 -2.05
N ASP A 22 -11.54 -5.81 -0.73
CA ASP A 22 -12.66 -5.96 0.20
C ASP A 22 -12.88 -4.72 1.07
N TYR A 23 -11.92 -3.79 1.12
CA TYR A 23 -12.06 -2.50 1.79
C TYR A 23 -11.58 -1.32 0.95
N ARG A 24 -12.32 -0.22 1.06
CA ARG A 24 -11.85 1.14 0.76
C ARG A 24 -11.55 1.89 2.05
N LEU A 25 -10.32 2.34 2.20
CA LEU A 25 -9.87 3.18 3.30
C LEU A 25 -9.72 4.62 2.82
N GLU A 26 -10.40 5.54 3.48
CA GLU A 26 -10.32 6.98 3.19
C GLU A 26 -9.42 7.63 4.25
N TYR A 27 -8.29 8.17 3.83
CA TYR A 27 -7.36 8.89 4.68
C TYR A 27 -7.31 10.36 4.32
N GLU A 28 -7.12 11.18 5.34
CA GLU A 28 -6.73 12.57 5.20
C GLU A 28 -5.23 12.67 5.46
N ILE A 29 -4.53 13.31 4.54
CA ILE A 29 -3.10 13.53 4.56
C ILE A 29 -2.86 15.02 4.79
N GLU A 30 -2.19 15.33 5.88
CA GLU A 30 -1.72 16.66 6.23
C GLU A 30 -0.20 16.72 5.97
N ASN A 31 0.22 17.65 5.11
CA ASN A 31 1.62 17.90 4.82
C ASN A 31 2.04 19.25 5.38
N ASN A 32 2.69 19.20 6.54
CA ASN A 32 3.11 20.36 7.32
C ASN A 32 4.14 21.25 6.61
N ARG A 33 4.87 20.72 5.61
CA ARG A 33 5.83 21.52 4.85
C ARG A 33 5.15 22.41 3.82
N SER A 34 4.07 21.91 3.21
CA SER A 34 3.33 22.62 2.17
C SER A 34 2.07 23.32 2.69
N ASP A 35 1.74 23.12 3.97
CA ASP A 35 0.46 23.52 4.57
C ASP A 35 -0.73 23.07 3.70
N SER A 36 -0.76 21.78 3.36
CA SER A 36 -1.79 21.22 2.49
C SER A 36 -2.43 19.98 3.06
N ILE A 37 -3.75 19.89 2.86
CA ILE A 37 -4.56 18.75 3.25
C ILE A 37 -5.11 18.09 1.98
N LYS A 38 -5.00 16.75 1.89
CA LYS A 38 -5.47 15.97 0.75
C LYS A 38 -6.14 14.70 1.23
N ASN A 39 -7.19 14.27 0.53
CA ASN A 39 -7.82 12.99 0.78
C ASN A 39 -7.31 11.95 -0.21
N VAL A 40 -7.01 10.74 0.29
CA VAL A 40 -6.61 9.59 -0.53
C VAL A 40 -7.50 8.40 -0.21
N ASN A 41 -7.88 7.66 -1.25
CA ASN A 41 -8.70 6.47 -1.14
C ASN A 41 -7.84 5.27 -1.53
N TYR A 42 -7.55 4.41 -0.57
CA TYR A 42 -6.87 3.14 -0.79
C TYR A 42 -7.88 2.01 -0.91
N TYR A 43 -7.65 1.13 -1.87
CA TYR A 43 -8.36 -0.13 -2.06
C TYR A 43 -7.39 -1.22 -1.67
N ILE A 44 -7.78 -2.02 -0.67
CA ILE A 44 -6.92 -3.05 -0.08
C ILE A 44 -7.66 -4.39 -0.02
N ASN A 45 -6.88 -5.45 0.19
CA ASN A 45 -7.38 -6.74 0.63
C ASN A 45 -7.03 -6.92 2.12
N SER A 46 -8.02 -7.17 2.98
CA SER A 46 -7.79 -7.30 4.42
C SER A 46 -6.92 -8.50 4.80
N SER A 47 -6.89 -9.53 3.95
CA SER A 47 -6.10 -10.75 4.17
C SER A 47 -4.73 -10.73 3.48
N ASP A 48 -4.51 -9.79 2.56
CA ASP A 48 -3.32 -9.74 1.70
C ASP A 48 -2.83 -8.30 1.49
N ASN A 49 -1.67 -7.98 2.04
CA ASN A 49 -1.04 -6.67 1.88
C ASN A 49 0.07 -6.64 0.80
N SER A 50 0.13 -7.66 -0.06
CA SER A 50 1.08 -7.71 -1.18
C SER A 50 0.70 -6.79 -2.35
N TYR A 51 -0.49 -6.21 -2.34
CA TYR A 51 -0.91 -5.23 -3.34
C TYR A 51 -1.88 -4.21 -2.77
N TYR A 52 -2.03 -3.09 -3.49
CA TYR A 52 -3.09 -2.12 -3.24
C TYR A 52 -3.39 -1.35 -4.54
N ALA A 53 -4.53 -0.68 -4.56
CA ALA A 53 -4.79 0.39 -5.51
C ALA A 53 -5.14 1.68 -4.77
N ASP A 54 -4.93 2.82 -5.40
CA ASP A 54 -5.47 4.07 -4.91
C ASP A 54 -5.93 4.96 -6.04
N ILE A 55 -6.95 5.78 -5.74
CA ILE A 55 -7.55 6.68 -6.72
C ILE A 55 -7.29 8.11 -6.28
N ARG A 56 -6.67 8.87 -7.19
CA ARG A 56 -6.31 10.28 -7.01
C ARG A 56 -6.83 11.10 -8.18
N ASN A 57 -6.98 12.40 -7.97
CA ASN A 57 -7.24 13.34 -9.06
C ASN A 57 -5.91 13.74 -9.72
N ASP A 58 -5.86 13.70 -11.05
CA ASP A 58 -4.74 14.27 -11.80
C ASP A 58 -4.84 15.81 -11.89
N SER A 59 -3.85 16.44 -12.54
CA SER A 59 -3.83 17.89 -12.76
C SER A 59 -5.05 18.40 -13.53
N ASN A 60 -5.70 17.55 -14.32
CA ASN A 60 -6.91 17.84 -15.09
C ASN A 60 -8.19 17.43 -14.36
N LYS A 61 -8.10 17.11 -13.06
CA LYS A 61 -9.23 16.66 -12.21
C LYS A 61 -9.89 15.37 -12.71
N ARG A 62 -9.18 14.56 -13.51
CA ARG A 62 -9.63 13.21 -13.88
C ARG A 62 -9.24 12.26 -12.76
N ASN A 63 -10.08 11.27 -12.52
CA ASN A 63 -9.76 10.20 -11.59
C ASN A 63 -8.71 9.30 -12.24
N GLN A 64 -7.59 9.09 -11.56
CA GLN A 64 -6.57 8.13 -11.96
C GLN A 64 -6.46 7.06 -10.90
N LEU A 65 -6.54 5.80 -11.33
CA LEU A 65 -6.18 4.66 -10.53
C LEU A 65 -4.69 4.41 -10.69
N TYR A 66 -4.01 4.34 -9.55
CA TYR A 66 -2.69 3.76 -9.43
C TYR A 66 -2.84 2.39 -8.78
N PHE A 67 -2.23 1.36 -9.37
CA PHE A 67 -2.16 0.02 -8.81
C PHE A 67 -0.71 -0.39 -8.60
N ARG A 68 -0.45 -1.10 -7.50
CA ARG A 68 0.84 -1.71 -7.21
C ARG A 68 0.64 -3.10 -6.63
N ASP A 69 1.16 -4.09 -7.35
CA ASP A 69 1.65 -5.33 -6.75
C ASP A 69 3.07 -5.03 -6.24
N GLN A 70 3.29 -5.26 -4.95
CA GLN A 70 4.51 -4.88 -4.24
C GLN A 70 5.74 -5.72 -4.63
N ASP A 71 5.56 -6.75 -5.46
CA ASP A 71 6.61 -7.67 -5.86
C ASP A 71 6.63 -7.95 -7.38
N LYS A 72 5.64 -7.50 -8.16
CA LYS A 72 5.53 -7.86 -9.58
C LYS A 72 5.39 -6.69 -10.55
N LEU A 73 4.41 -5.82 -10.34
CA LEU A 73 4.03 -4.81 -11.35
C LEU A 73 3.32 -3.60 -10.77
N THR A 74 3.26 -2.55 -11.58
CA THR A 74 2.43 -1.38 -11.36
C THR A 74 1.54 -1.11 -12.57
N ALA A 75 0.41 -0.45 -12.37
CA ALA A 75 -0.47 -0.02 -13.44
C ALA A 75 -1.04 1.37 -13.17
N LEU A 76 -1.35 2.09 -14.24
CA LEU A 76 -1.97 3.41 -14.21
C LEU A 76 -3.14 3.41 -15.19
N ALA A 77 -4.32 3.78 -14.73
CA ALA A 77 -5.51 3.88 -15.56
C ALA A 77 -6.27 5.17 -15.28
N THR A 78 -6.77 5.83 -16.33
CA THR A 78 -7.73 6.93 -16.18
C THR A 78 -9.11 6.33 -16.03
N LEU A 79 -9.85 6.78 -15.04
CA LEU A 79 -11.20 6.30 -14.73
C LEU A 79 -12.25 7.34 -15.11
N ASP A 80 -13.40 6.84 -15.57
CA ASP A 80 -14.58 7.66 -15.78
C ASP A 80 -15.13 8.21 -14.46
N ARG A 81 -15.93 9.29 -14.54
CA ARG A 81 -16.51 9.96 -13.37
C ARG A 81 -17.36 9.04 -12.47
N ASN A 82 -17.88 7.94 -13.02
CA ASN A 82 -18.76 6.99 -12.34
C ASN A 82 -18.03 5.78 -11.72
N TYR A 83 -16.70 5.82 -11.60
CA TYR A 83 -15.90 4.67 -11.14
C TYR A 83 -16.35 4.05 -9.80
N LYS A 84 -16.98 4.84 -8.92
CA LYS A 84 -17.46 4.38 -7.60
C LYS A 84 -18.53 3.28 -7.68
N LYS A 85 -19.14 3.06 -8.83
CA LYS A 85 -20.13 1.99 -9.08
C LYS A 85 -19.51 0.75 -9.74
N LEU A 86 -18.21 0.77 -10.07
CA LEU A 86 -17.55 -0.34 -10.73
C LEU A 86 -17.27 -1.45 -9.73
N ASN A 87 -17.72 -2.67 -10.05
CA ASN A 87 -17.37 -3.88 -9.31
C ASN A 87 -16.08 -4.52 -9.86
N SER A 88 -15.67 -4.14 -11.07
CA SER A 88 -14.44 -4.62 -11.68
C SER A 88 -13.83 -3.58 -12.62
N LEU A 89 -12.51 -3.61 -12.74
CA LEU A 89 -11.74 -2.88 -13.73
C LEU A 89 -10.79 -3.85 -14.43
N VAL A 90 -10.70 -3.71 -15.75
CA VAL A 90 -9.77 -4.47 -16.58
C VAL A 90 -8.71 -3.51 -17.10
N ILE A 91 -7.43 -3.84 -16.89
CA ILE A 91 -6.30 -3.09 -17.41
C ILE A 91 -5.51 -4.01 -18.35
N PRO A 92 -5.39 -3.65 -19.64
CA PRO A 92 -4.61 -4.46 -20.55
C PRO A 92 -3.12 -4.49 -20.15
N LYS A 93 -2.44 -5.61 -20.34
CA LYS A 93 -1.08 -5.87 -19.85
C LYS A 93 -0.04 -4.87 -20.37
N ASN A 94 -0.26 -4.32 -21.56
CA ASN A 94 0.59 -3.27 -22.13
C ASN A 94 0.51 -1.92 -21.40
N PHE A 95 -0.46 -1.73 -20.48
CA PHE A 95 -0.54 -0.58 -19.56
C PHE A 95 0.07 -0.88 -18.18
N THR A 96 0.76 -2.01 -18.03
CA THR A 96 1.50 -2.35 -16.81
C THR A 96 3.00 -2.14 -16.99
N ASN A 97 3.68 -1.82 -15.88
CA ASN A 97 5.13 -1.75 -15.82
C ASN A 97 5.65 -2.78 -14.80
N PRO A 98 6.72 -3.52 -15.11
CA PRO A 98 7.32 -4.42 -14.14
C PRO A 98 7.81 -3.63 -12.92
N PHE A 99 7.73 -4.25 -11.75
CA PHE A 99 8.20 -3.69 -10.50
C PHE A 99 9.22 -4.64 -9.87
N ASP A 100 10.42 -4.12 -9.61
CA ASP A 100 11.45 -4.85 -8.88
C ASP A 100 11.53 -4.34 -7.44
N ASN A 101 11.40 -5.25 -6.48
CA ASN A 101 11.41 -4.93 -5.05
C ASN A 101 12.85 -4.73 -4.54
N ILE A 102 13.49 -3.66 -5.01
CA ILE A 102 14.85 -3.25 -4.60
C ILE A 102 14.93 -2.81 -3.13
N TYR A 103 13.79 -2.75 -2.43
CA TYR A 103 13.67 -2.19 -1.08
C TYR A 103 13.97 -3.21 0.02
N GLU A 104 13.97 -4.51 -0.28
CA GLU A 104 14.31 -5.56 0.68
C GLU A 104 15.72 -5.36 1.29
N LYS A 105 16.71 -5.00 0.45
CA LYS A 105 18.07 -4.69 0.92
C LYS A 105 18.13 -3.45 1.82
N LYS A 106 17.22 -2.49 1.63
CA LYS A 106 17.13 -1.29 2.48
C LYS A 106 16.51 -1.62 3.83
N ALA A 107 15.52 -2.52 3.86
CA ALA A 107 14.82 -2.91 5.08
C ALA A 107 15.74 -3.46 6.18
N LYS A 108 16.80 -4.20 5.80
CA LYS A 108 17.81 -4.75 6.72
C LYS A 108 18.56 -3.72 7.58
N LYS A 109 18.42 -2.42 7.29
CA LYS A 109 19.08 -1.32 8.01
C LYS A 109 18.17 -0.63 9.03
N TYR A 110 16.95 -1.15 9.20
CA TYR A 110 15.93 -0.61 10.08
C TYR A 110 15.56 -1.62 11.15
N VAL A 111 14.90 -1.13 12.19
CA VAL A 111 14.27 -1.91 13.25
C VAL A 111 12.85 -1.43 13.44
N ILE A 112 12.01 -2.32 13.98
CA ILE A 112 10.68 -2.00 14.48
C ILE A 112 10.76 -2.02 15.99
N GLU A 113 10.33 -0.93 16.63
CA GLU A 113 10.16 -0.85 18.07
C GLU A 113 8.69 -0.67 18.40
N THR A 114 8.17 -1.53 19.27
CA THR A 114 6.84 -1.38 19.85
C THR A 114 6.90 -0.37 20.98
N LEU A 115 5.98 0.58 20.96
CA LEU A 115 5.74 1.50 22.07
C LEU A 115 4.61 0.97 22.94
N ASN A 116 4.46 1.55 24.13
CA ASN A 116 3.35 1.22 25.01
C ASN A 116 2.01 1.37 24.27
N ASP A 117 1.17 0.35 24.45
CA ASP A 117 -0.20 0.37 23.96
C ASP A 117 -0.97 1.53 24.58
N THR A 118 -1.94 2.04 23.83
CA THR A 118 -2.78 3.15 24.25
C THR A 118 -4.23 2.87 23.89
N ILE A 119 -5.16 3.47 24.63
CA ILE A 119 -6.58 3.41 24.32
C ILE A 119 -6.96 4.71 23.61
N ILE A 120 -7.42 4.59 22.37
CA ILE A 120 -7.90 5.73 21.58
C ILE A 120 -9.35 5.43 21.22
N ASN A 121 -10.29 6.31 21.61
CA ASN A 121 -11.72 6.13 21.35
C ASN A 121 -12.24 4.74 21.77
N ASN A 122 -11.88 4.28 22.97
CA ASN A 122 -12.22 2.95 23.53
C ASN A 122 -11.71 1.75 22.70
N LYS A 123 -10.73 1.94 21.83
CA LYS A 123 -10.07 0.86 21.09
C LYS A 123 -8.65 0.67 21.57
N ASN A 124 -8.27 -0.59 21.77
CA ASN A 124 -6.89 -0.95 22.04
C ASN A 124 -6.07 -0.68 20.79
N CYS A 125 -5.13 0.25 20.92
CA CYS A 125 -4.25 0.65 19.85
C CYS A 125 -2.80 0.32 20.23
N SER A 126 -2.10 -0.37 19.33
CA SER A 126 -0.66 -0.50 19.45
C SER A 126 0.04 0.58 18.64
N ARG A 127 1.24 0.94 19.07
CA ARG A 127 2.06 1.95 18.41
C ARG A 127 3.41 1.35 18.08
N VAL A 128 3.84 1.53 16.84
CA VAL A 128 5.15 1.02 16.37
C VAL A 128 5.95 2.12 15.71
N ILE A 129 7.26 2.09 15.92
CA ILE A 129 8.21 2.99 15.29
C ILE A 129 9.09 2.21 14.33
N PHE A 130 9.19 2.69 13.09
CA PHE A 130 10.19 2.26 12.12
C PHE A 130 11.32 3.29 12.11
N LYS A 131 12.51 2.86 12.52
CA LYS A 131 13.70 3.72 12.53
C LYS A 131 14.95 2.94 12.12
N MET A 132 15.96 3.65 11.63
CA MET A 132 17.23 3.03 11.30
C MET A 132 17.96 2.54 12.55
N THR A 133 18.64 1.40 12.43
CA THR A 133 19.46 0.84 13.53
C THR A 133 20.65 1.74 13.88
N ASN A 134 21.25 2.40 12.87
CA ASN A 134 22.42 3.27 13.06
C ASN A 134 22.01 4.74 13.06
N ALA A 135 21.88 5.34 14.25
CA ALA A 135 21.48 6.73 14.43
C ALA A 135 22.43 7.73 13.73
N LYS A 136 23.75 7.50 13.76
CA LYS A 136 24.72 8.38 13.09
C LYS A 136 24.51 8.41 11.57
N LYS A 137 24.20 7.25 10.97
CA LYS A 137 23.88 7.12 9.55
C LYS A 137 22.51 7.69 9.21
N ALA A 138 21.53 7.53 10.09
CA ALA A 138 20.21 8.15 9.97
C ALA A 138 20.34 9.69 9.91
N ASN A 139 21.09 10.26 10.85
CA ASN A 139 21.36 11.69 10.95
C ASN A 139 22.09 12.22 9.72
N LYS A 140 23.16 11.53 9.28
CA LYS A 140 23.92 11.92 8.07
C LYS A 140 23.04 11.94 6.81
N ASN A 141 22.15 10.97 6.68
CA ASN A 141 21.29 10.81 5.50
C ASN A 141 19.94 11.55 5.63
N LYS A 142 19.72 12.27 6.73
CA LYS A 142 18.49 13.00 7.04
C LYS A 142 17.24 12.12 6.92
N LEU A 143 17.31 10.89 7.42
CA LEU A 143 16.24 9.91 7.23
C LEU A 143 15.09 10.13 8.21
N ALA A 144 13.88 9.91 7.72
CA ALA A 144 12.66 10.10 8.48
C ALA A 144 12.38 8.92 9.44
N CYS A 145 11.67 9.22 10.51
CA CYS A 145 11.12 8.26 11.45
C CYS A 145 9.62 8.11 11.18
N HIS A 146 9.12 6.87 11.11
CA HIS A 146 7.72 6.60 10.83
C HIS A 146 7.07 5.96 12.05
N ILE A 147 6.01 6.57 12.56
CA ILE A 147 5.21 6.04 13.66
C ILE A 147 3.86 5.63 13.10
N TYR A 148 3.43 4.42 13.43
CA TYR A 148 2.10 3.92 13.08
C TYR A 148 1.29 3.64 14.34
N VAL A 149 0.02 4.04 14.31
CA VAL A 149 -0.99 3.71 15.31
C VAL A 149 -1.94 2.69 14.70
N ILE A 150 -2.10 1.55 15.37
CA ILE A 150 -2.77 0.36 14.82
C ILE A 150 -3.90 -0.02 15.76
N ASP A 151 -5.13 0.01 15.28
CA ASP A 151 -6.29 -0.58 15.95
C ASP A 151 -6.19 -2.11 15.83
N THR A 152 -5.82 -2.76 16.94
CA THR A 152 -5.64 -4.22 17.00
C THR A 152 -6.95 -4.97 17.22
N SER A 153 -8.06 -4.28 17.44
CA SER A 153 -9.39 -4.89 17.56
C SER A 153 -10.00 -5.28 16.20
N THR A 154 -9.48 -4.71 15.11
CA THR A 154 -9.95 -5.00 13.74
C THR A 154 -8.98 -5.97 13.06
N PRO A 155 -9.35 -7.25 12.85
CA PRO A 155 -8.43 -8.25 12.32
C PRO A 155 -8.21 -8.04 10.81
N MET A 156 -7.03 -7.53 10.45
CA MET A 156 -6.57 -7.42 9.05
C MET A 156 -5.05 -7.32 8.96
N GLN A 157 -4.48 -7.61 7.79
CA GLN A 157 -3.08 -7.30 7.50
C GLN A 157 -2.88 -5.77 7.52
N PRO A 158 -1.77 -5.29 8.11
CA PRO A 158 -1.50 -3.86 8.13
C PRO A 158 -1.24 -3.36 6.71
N PHE A 159 -1.97 -2.33 6.31
CA PHE A 159 -1.79 -1.69 5.00
C PHE A 159 -0.56 -0.78 5.00
N LEU A 160 0.49 -1.19 4.28
CA LEU A 160 1.75 -0.46 4.18
C LEU A 160 2.04 -0.08 2.72
N ALA A 161 1.58 1.11 2.30
CA ALA A 161 1.75 1.58 0.92
C ALA A 161 3.22 1.74 0.50
N GLU A 162 4.09 2.07 1.46
CA GLU A 162 5.50 2.35 1.20
C GLU A 162 6.33 1.06 1.16
N PRO A 163 6.97 0.71 0.03
CA PRO A 163 7.64 -0.58 -0.14
C PRO A 163 8.74 -0.83 0.89
N THR A 164 9.51 0.20 1.27
CA THR A 164 10.54 0.06 2.31
C THR A 164 9.92 -0.38 3.63
N ILE A 165 8.83 0.24 4.07
CA ILE A 165 8.15 -0.06 5.34
C ILE A 165 7.55 -1.47 5.31
N LEU A 166 6.90 -1.85 4.20
CA LEU A 166 6.38 -3.20 4.02
C LEU A 166 7.48 -4.26 4.13
N ASN A 167 8.64 -4.04 3.50
CA ASN A 167 9.75 -4.98 3.60
C ASN A 167 10.36 -5.04 5.01
N ILE A 168 10.40 -3.93 5.75
CA ILE A 168 10.82 -3.96 7.17
C ILE A 168 9.83 -4.82 7.98
N TRP A 169 8.53 -4.64 7.76
CA TRP A 169 7.51 -5.47 8.40
C TRP A 169 7.65 -6.96 8.03
N ARG A 170 7.84 -7.30 6.75
CA ARG A 170 8.03 -8.69 6.28
C ARG A 170 9.27 -9.35 6.90
N LEU A 171 10.35 -8.59 7.07
CA LEU A 171 11.62 -9.07 7.62
C LEU A 171 11.57 -9.28 9.14
N HIS A 172 11.00 -8.33 9.88
CA HIS A 172 11.04 -8.34 11.35
C HIS A 172 9.78 -8.90 12.00
N LYS A 173 8.62 -8.84 11.33
CA LYS A 173 7.30 -9.36 11.78
C LYS A 173 6.86 -8.95 13.20
N ASN A 174 7.47 -7.92 13.78
CA ASN A 174 7.23 -7.48 15.16
C ASN A 174 6.13 -6.42 15.31
N MET A 175 5.48 -6.01 14.22
CA MET A 175 4.34 -5.10 14.27
C MET A 175 3.03 -5.92 14.24
N PRO A 176 2.08 -5.61 15.14
CA PRO A 176 0.83 -6.35 15.22
C PRO A 176 0.01 -6.20 13.95
N GLN A 177 -0.82 -7.21 13.69
CA GLN A 177 -1.89 -7.10 12.71
C GLN A 177 -2.94 -6.11 13.21
N GLY A 178 -3.62 -5.46 12.28
CA GLY A 178 -4.66 -4.49 12.59
C GLY A 178 -4.79 -3.38 11.57
N LEU A 179 -5.83 -2.59 11.77
CA LEU A 179 -6.14 -1.43 10.96
C LEU A 179 -5.25 -0.25 11.34
N ILE A 180 -4.45 0.26 10.41
CA ILE A 180 -3.66 1.47 10.64
C ILE A 180 -4.59 2.67 10.65
N ILE A 181 -4.77 3.29 11.81
CA ILE A 181 -5.64 4.46 11.97
C ILE A 181 -4.89 5.78 11.84
N GLU A 182 -3.58 5.77 12.06
CA GLU A 182 -2.73 6.94 11.89
C GLU A 182 -1.30 6.56 11.52
N LYS A 183 -0.70 7.34 10.62
CA LYS A 183 0.73 7.34 10.30
C LYS A 183 1.28 8.74 10.51
N GLN A 184 2.38 8.84 11.24
CA GLN A 184 3.13 10.07 11.44
C GLN A 184 4.53 9.89 10.88
N VAL A 185 5.02 10.89 10.15
CA VAL A 185 6.39 10.89 9.63
C VAL A 185 7.09 12.11 10.21
N TYR A 186 8.17 11.87 10.93
CA TYR A 186 9.05 12.88 11.48
C TYR A 186 10.30 12.98 10.64
N ASN A 187 10.74 14.20 10.35
CA ASN A 187 12.03 14.41 9.70
C ASN A 187 13.19 14.17 10.67
N ASN A 188 14.41 14.31 10.17
CA ASN A 188 15.63 14.11 10.95
C ASN A 188 15.82 15.11 12.11
N ASP A 189 15.16 16.26 12.07
CA ASP A 189 15.21 17.25 13.15
C ASP A 189 14.15 16.96 14.23
N GLY A 190 13.46 15.83 14.14
CA GLY A 190 12.35 15.46 15.03
C GLY A 190 11.08 16.29 14.80
N LYS A 191 10.99 17.03 13.70
CA LYS A 191 9.80 17.81 13.34
C LYS A 191 8.81 16.95 12.57
N LEU A 192 7.55 17.04 12.96
CA LEU A 192 6.45 16.37 12.27
C LEU A 192 6.34 16.90 10.84
N TYR A 193 6.56 16.03 9.87
CA TYR A 193 6.62 16.37 8.45
C TYR A 193 5.29 16.08 7.74
N TYR A 194 4.66 14.97 8.12
CA TYR A 194 3.49 14.43 7.41
C TYR A 194 2.66 13.60 8.39
N VAL A 195 1.34 13.75 8.31
CA VAL A 195 0.37 12.96 9.06
C VAL A 195 -0.65 12.40 8.10
N GLU A 196 -1.03 11.15 8.31
CA GLU A 196 -2.08 10.49 7.55
C GLU A 196 -3.04 9.82 8.53
N LYS A 197 -4.28 10.29 8.57
CA LYS A 197 -5.31 9.87 9.54
C LYS A 197 -6.47 9.22 8.82
N LEU A 198 -6.87 8.04 9.30
CA LEU A 198 -8.01 7.33 8.78
C LEU A 198 -9.30 8.08 9.12
N LYS A 199 -10.11 8.36 8.10
CA LYS A 199 -11.41 9.02 8.24
C LYS A 199 -12.56 8.04 8.11
N LYS A 200 -12.43 7.06 7.21
CA LYS A 200 -13.52 6.12 6.92
C LYS A 200 -13.01 4.78 6.44
N VAL A 201 -13.70 3.73 6.87
CA VAL A 201 -13.56 2.36 6.36
C VAL A 201 -14.86 1.97 5.70
N THR A 202 -14.81 1.55 4.43
CA THR A 202 -15.98 1.11 3.67
C THR A 202 -15.74 -0.28 3.13
N PRO A 203 -16.52 -1.30 3.54
CA PRO A 203 -16.50 -2.60 2.88
C PRO A 203 -16.91 -2.45 1.41
N ILE A 204 -16.24 -3.17 0.52
CA ILE A 204 -16.48 -3.16 -0.92
C ILE A 204 -16.33 -4.57 -1.51
N ASN A 205 -16.70 -4.72 -2.78
CA ASN A 205 -16.34 -5.88 -3.58
C ASN A 205 -15.86 -5.38 -4.94
N PHE A 206 -14.55 -5.14 -5.03
CA PHE A 206 -13.92 -4.59 -6.23
C PHE A 206 -12.83 -5.53 -6.73
N ARG A 207 -12.78 -5.74 -8.06
CA ARG A 207 -11.79 -6.62 -8.69
C ARG A 207 -10.99 -5.85 -9.73
N LEU A 208 -9.68 -6.04 -9.73
CA LEU A 208 -8.80 -5.58 -10.80
C LEU A 208 -8.27 -6.78 -11.56
N ILE A 209 -8.41 -6.74 -12.88
CA ILE A 209 -8.01 -7.81 -13.79
C ILE A 209 -6.93 -7.24 -14.73
N ILE A 210 -5.78 -7.90 -14.81
CA ILE A 210 -4.73 -7.61 -15.79
C ILE A 210 -4.78 -8.67 -16.88
N GLU A 211 -4.98 -8.28 -18.14
CA GLU A 211 -5.10 -9.20 -19.30
C GLU A 211 -4.25 -8.78 -20.51
#